data_AF-A0A7C1GLI3-F1
#
_entry.id   AF-A0A7C1GLI3-F1
#
_cell.length_a   1.000
_cell.length_b   1.000
_cell.length_c   1.000
_cell.angle_alpha   90.00
_cell.angle_beta   90.00
_cell.angle_gamma   90.00
#
_symmetry.space_group_name_H-M   'P 1'
#
loop_
_entity.id
_entity.type
_entity.pdbx_description
1 polymer ?
#
loop_
_entity_poly.entity_id
_entity_poly.type
_entity_poly.pdbx_seq_one_letter_code
_entity_poly.pdbx_strand_id
1 'polypeptide(L)' 'MKMITLYLPEPYLEALDKLVNERYYPNRAEAIRTAILDMIREELWSRKSLKSNRRKNGKRKGSRRRRRVASKA' A
#
# COMPACT_ATOMS: atom_id res chain seq x y z
N MET A 1 -3.55 -10.75 -19.22
CA MET A 1 -2.64 -9.61 -19.49
C MET A 1 -3.24 -8.76 -20.60
N LYS A 2 -3.10 -7.43 -20.56
CA LYS A 2 -3.43 -6.54 -21.69
C LYS A 2 -2.13 -5.89 -22.19
N MET A 3 -1.98 -5.70 -23.50
CA MET A 3 -0.78 -5.09 -24.08
C MET A 3 -0.82 -3.57 -23.87
N ILE A 4 0.32 -2.99 -23.49
CA ILE A 4 0.51 -1.56 -23.34
C ILE A 4 1.82 -1.21 -24.04
N THR A 5 1.80 -0.15 -24.85
CA THR A 5 2.99 0.42 -25.49
C THR A 5 3.28 1.75 -24.82
N LEU A 6 4.54 1.99 -24.49
CA LEU A 6 5.00 3.23 -23.86
C LEU A 6 6.39 3.61 -24.37
N TYR A 7 6.72 4.90 -24.34
CA TYR A 7 8.03 5.41 -24.70
C TYR A 7 8.84 5.67 -23.42
N LEU A 8 10.08 5.19 -23.36
CA LEU A 8 11.01 5.42 -22.26
C LEU A 8 12.32 6.02 -22.79
N PRO A 9 13.01 6.85 -21.98
CA PRO A 9 14.39 7.24 -22.27
C PRO A 9 15.31 6.01 -22.36
N GLU A 10 16.29 6.07 -23.26
CA GLU A 10 17.26 4.98 -23.48
C GLU A 10 17.96 4.50 -22.19
N PRO A 11 18.40 5.38 -21.27
CA PRO A 11 19.07 4.92 -20.04
C PRO A 11 18.19 4.01 -19.17
N TYR A 12 16.87 4.13 -19.25
CA TYR A 12 15.96 3.28 -18.50
C TYR A 12 15.81 1.91 -19.15
N LEU A 13 15.87 1.85 -20.49
CA LEU A 13 15.89 0.58 -21.22
C LEU A 13 17.18 -0.19 -20.91
N GLU A 14 18.34 0.49 -20.90
CA GLU A 14 19.62 -0.11 -20.51
C GLU A 14 19.61 -0.62 -19.07
N ALA A 15 19.02 0.13 -18.14
CA ALA A 15 18.88 -0.31 -16.75
C ALA A 15 17.98 -1.56 -16.64
N LEU A 16 16.86 -1.60 -17.37
CA LEU A 16 15.99 -2.78 -17.44
C LEU A 16 16.72 -3.99 -18.04
N ASP A 17 17.58 -3.77 -19.02
CA ASP A 17 18.40 -4.83 -19.60
C ASP A 17 19.40 -5.41 -18.61
N LYS A 18 20.09 -4.57 -17.85
CA LYS A 18 20.99 -5.03 -16.79
C LYS A 18 20.27 -5.93 -15.79
N LEU A 19 19.08 -5.54 -15.35
CA LEU A 19 18.26 -6.33 -14.44
C LEU A 19 17.91 -7.72 -14.99
N VAL A 20 17.64 -7.82 -16.30
CA VAL A 20 17.33 -9.09 -16.95
C VAL A 20 18.58 -9.94 -17.19
N ASN A 21 19.67 -9.29 -17.62
CA ASN A 21 20.96 -9.95 -17.87
C ASN A 21 21.56 -10.54 -16.60
N GLU A 22 21.42 -9.83 -15.48
CA GLU A 22 21.83 -10.28 -14.14
C GLU A 22 20.84 -11.27 -13.50
N ARG A 23 19.81 -11.71 -14.25
CA ARG A 23 18.80 -12.71 -13.85
C ARG A 23 17.92 -12.32 -12.66
N TYR A 24 17.86 -11.03 -12.30
CA TYR A 24 16.88 -10.55 -11.30
C TYR A 24 15.44 -10.70 -11.78
N TYR A 25 15.22 -10.52 -13.08
CA TYR A 25 13.93 -10.72 -13.71
C TYR A 25 14.08 -11.56 -14.98
N PRO A 26 13.07 -12.37 -15.33
CA PRO A 26 13.13 -13.21 -16.53
C PRO A 26 13.03 -12.40 -17.83
N ASN A 27 12.40 -11.21 -17.80
CA ASN A 27 12.29 -10.29 -18.93
C ASN A 27 11.94 -8.88 -18.47
N ARG A 28 12.08 -7.89 -19.37
CA ARG A 28 11.78 -6.47 -19.10
C ARG A 28 10.33 -6.26 -18.67
N ALA A 29 9.39 -7.00 -19.26
CA ALA A 29 7.97 -6.85 -18.97
C ALA A 29 7.61 -7.30 -17.55
N GLU A 30 8.28 -8.32 -16.98
CA GLU A 30 8.12 -8.73 -15.58
C GLU A 30 8.73 -7.70 -14.62
N ALA A 31 9.90 -7.14 -14.96
CA ALA A 31 10.51 -6.06 -14.17
C ALA A 31 9.57 -4.85 -14.08
N ILE A 32 9.04 -4.40 -15.22
CA ILE A 32 8.08 -3.28 -15.29
C ILE A 32 6.80 -3.59 -14.51
N ARG A 33 6.23 -4.80 -14.67
CA ARG A 33 5.01 -5.19 -13.95
C ARG A 33 5.22 -5.25 -12.43
N THR A 34 6.38 -5.72 -11.98
CA THR A 34 6.75 -5.73 -10.56
C THR A 34 6.88 -4.31 -10.01
N ALA A 35 7.60 -3.43 -10.73
CA ALA A 35 7.75 -2.04 -10.32
C ALA A 35 6.40 -1.30 -10.23
N ILE A 36 5.49 -1.52 -11.19
CA ILE A 36 4.13 -0.96 -11.15
C ILE A 36 3.36 -1.50 -9.94
N LEU A 37 3.46 -2.80 -9.64
CA LEU A 37 2.79 -3.41 -8.49
C LEU A 37 3.26 -2.78 -7.19
N ASP A 38 4.58 -2.65 -7.00
CA ASP A 38 5.16 -2.09 -5.78
C ASP A 38 4.75 -0.63 -5.59
N MET A 39 4.82 0.19 -6.64
CA MET A 39 4.32 1.57 -6.63
C MET A 39 2.83 1.64 -6.23
N ILE A 40 1.97 0.79 -6.80
CA ILE A 40 0.53 0.78 -6.47
C ILE A 40 0.30 0.39 -5.01
N ARG A 41 1.03 -0.60 -4.50
CA ARG A 41 0.93 -1.05 -3.11
C ARG A 41 1.31 0.08 -2.15
N GLU A 42 2.44 0.73 -2.41
CA GLU A 42 2.94 1.84 -1.58
C GLU A 42 1.94 3.00 -1.56
N GLU A 43 1.46 3.44 -2.72
CA GLU A 43 0.60 4.64 -2.81
C GLU A 43 -0.84 4.40 -2.36
N LEU A 44 -1.45 3.26 -2.75
CA LEU A 44 -2.87 3.03 -2.48
C LEU A 44 -3.13 2.36 -1.13
N TRP A 45 -2.27 1.46 -0.67
CA TRP A 45 -2.50 0.75 0.59
C TRP A 45 -2.05 1.56 1.81
N SER A 46 -0.98 2.34 1.69
CA SER A 46 -0.57 3.29 2.75
C SER A 46 -1.64 4.36 3.00
N ARG A 47 -2.36 4.81 1.97
CA ARG A 47 -3.49 5.73 2.15
C ARG A 47 -4.71 5.08 2.82
N LYS A 48 -4.93 3.78 2.63
CA LYS A 48 -6.04 3.05 3.26
C LYS A 48 -5.80 2.77 4.74
N SER A 49 -4.57 2.44 5.14
CA SER A 49 -4.22 2.21 6.55
C SER A 49 -4.39 3.47 7.42
N LEU A 50 -4.09 4.65 6.88
CA LEU A 50 -4.31 5.93 7.55
C LEU A 50 -5.80 6.24 7.77
N LYS A 51 -6.69 5.85 6.83
CA LYS A 51 -8.14 6.07 6.94
C LYS A 51 -8.83 5.10 7.91
N SER A 52 -8.36 3.86 8.04
CA SER A 52 -8.98 2.87 8.93
C SER A 52 -8.66 3.13 10.42
N ASN A 53 -7.47 3.65 10.73
CA ASN A 53 -7.09 3.99 12.11
C ASN A 53 -7.88 5.17 12.69
N ARG A 54 -8.28 6.14 11.86
CA ARG A 54 -9.05 7.32 12.31
C ARG A 54 -10.46 6.94 12.81
N ARG A 55 -11.07 5.88 12.29
CA ARG A 55 -12.39 5.40 12.74
C ARG A 55 -12.35 4.63 14.06
N LYS A 56 -11.24 3.95 14.39
CA LYS A 56 -11.14 3.14 15.63
C LYS A 56 -10.87 3.97 16.88
N ASN A 57 -10.21 5.12 16.77
CA ASN A 57 -9.90 5.97 17.92
C ASN A 57 -11.09 6.82 18.45
N GLY A 58 -12.19 6.92 17.71
CA GLY A 58 -13.38 7.68 18.14
C GLY A 58 -14.33 6.95 19.10
N LYS A 59 -14.19 5.63 19.30
CA LYS A 59 -15.14 4.81 20.08
C LYS A 59 -14.69 4.40 21.48
N ARG A 60 -13.56 4.92 22.00
CA ARG A 60 -13.02 4.53 23.31
C ARG A 60 -13.31 5.48 24.49
N LYS A 61 -14.08 6.56 24.30
CA LYS A 61 -14.52 7.44 25.41
C LYS A 61 -16.03 7.31 25.64
N GLY A 62 -16.44 6.41 26.53
CA GLY A 62 -17.83 6.43 27.02
C GLY A 62 -18.39 5.13 27.55
N SER A 63 -17.71 4.44 28.48
CA SER A 63 -18.35 3.30 29.17
C SER A 63 -17.90 3.11 30.62
N ARG A 64 -17.60 4.19 31.35
CA ARG A 64 -17.56 4.18 32.82
C ARG A 64 -18.29 5.38 33.39
N ARG A 65 -19.59 5.44 33.14
CA ARG A 65 -20.48 6.26 33.97
C ARG A 65 -21.75 5.48 34.25
N ARG A 66 -21.99 5.32 35.55
CA ARG A 66 -23.23 4.91 36.23
C ARG A 66 -23.45 3.41 36.42
N ARG A 67 -23.26 2.97 37.65
CA ARG A 67 -24.29 2.66 38.67
C ARG A 67 -23.51 2.35 39.95
N ARG A 68 -23.86 2.81 41.15
CA ARG A 68 -25.19 2.83 41.75
C ARG A 68 -25.34 4.05 42.66
N VAL A 69 -26.51 4.64 42.55
CA VAL A 69 -27.09 5.62 43.45
C VAL A 69 -27.67 4.85 44.65
N ALA A 70 -27.60 5.45 45.83
CA ALA A 70 -28.50 5.29 46.98
C ALA A 70 -28.81 3.88 47.52
N SER A 71 -28.37 3.66 48.75
CA SER A 71 -29.17 3.13 49.88
C SER A 71 -28.33 3.40 51.14
N LYS A 72 -28.55 4.48 51.91
CA LYS A 72 -29.68 4.81 52.81
C LYS A 72 -29.71 3.86 54.03
N ALA A 73 -29.75 4.48 55.21
CA ALA A 73 -29.81 3.95 56.59
C ALA A 73 -28.45 3.69 57.25
#